data_AF-B9M9M6-F1
#
_entry.id   AF-B9M9M6-F1
#
_cell.length_a   1.000
_cell.length_b   1.000
_cell.length_c   1.000
_cell.angle_alpha   90.00
_cell.angle_beta   90.00
_cell.angle_gamma   90.00
#
_symmetry.space_group_name_H-M   'P 1'
#
loop_
_entity.id
_entity.type
_entity.pdbx_description
1 polymer ?
#
loop_
_entity_poly.entity_id
_entity_poly.type
_entity_poly.pdbx_seq_one_letter_code
_entity_poly.pdbx_strand_id
1 'polypeptide(L)'
;MFRIIYKLLVKMMCFAIFTTLVMPATGQCEFYQYEDENGAVNFTDDPGKIPKKLKKKHKVRSDDDDNPQNSVMRVRILRNRVLLPVTLSYRGNEVKANLVLDTGAEVSTISSSLAARLRIRPEDADLAYAQGIGSGIQVTGRVSLDYMLVGPNRKYDMDVIVVESGGYDGLLGMNFLRELRYHVDFNTSTIKWGD
;
A
#
# COMPACT_ATOMS: atom_id res chain seq x y z
N MET A 1 -41.96 -50.29 -21.24
CA MET A 1 -41.76 -49.07 -20.42
C MET A 1 -40.61 -49.21 -19.41
N PHE A 2 -40.51 -50.32 -18.66
CA PHE A 2 -39.48 -50.54 -17.61
C PHE A 2 -38.00 -50.52 -18.07
N ARG A 3 -37.66 -51.00 -19.28
CA ARG A 3 -36.26 -51.10 -19.76
C ARG A 3 -35.59 -49.75 -20.10
N ILE A 4 -36.38 -48.70 -20.35
CA ILE A 4 -35.87 -47.36 -20.71
C ILE A 4 -35.53 -46.57 -19.45
N ILE A 5 -36.32 -46.72 -18.40
CA ILE A 5 -36.13 -46.05 -17.10
C ILE A 5 -34.85 -46.53 -16.43
N TYR A 6 -34.54 -47.83 -16.50
CA TYR A 6 -33.31 -48.39 -15.93
C TYR A 6 -32.03 -47.90 -16.63
N LYS A 7 -32.06 -47.73 -17.97
CA LYS A 7 -30.92 -47.18 -18.72
C LYS A 7 -30.71 -45.68 -18.44
N LEU A 8 -31.77 -44.94 -18.11
CA LEU A 8 -31.70 -43.53 -17.75
C LEU A 8 -31.18 -43.35 -16.31
N LEU A 9 -31.60 -44.21 -15.37
CA LEU A 9 -31.14 -44.21 -13.98
C LEU A 9 -29.65 -44.56 -13.85
N VAL A 10 -29.15 -45.54 -14.60
CA VAL A 10 -27.72 -45.91 -14.57
C VAL A 10 -26.84 -44.80 -15.19
N LYS A 11 -27.31 -44.08 -16.21
CA LYS A 11 -26.58 -42.94 -16.79
C LYS A 11 -26.53 -41.72 -15.87
N MET A 12 -27.59 -41.46 -15.10
CA MET A 12 -27.59 -40.42 -14.07
C MET A 12 -26.72 -40.78 -12.86
N MET A 13 -26.63 -42.06 -12.52
CA MET A 13 -25.76 -42.53 -11.42
C MET A 13 -24.27 -42.45 -11.78
N CYS A 14 -23.89 -42.65 -13.04
CA CYS A 14 -22.49 -42.46 -13.49
C CYS A 14 -22.10 -40.98 -13.67
N PHE A 15 -23.04 -40.07 -13.96
CA PHE A 15 -22.75 -38.64 -14.05
C PHE A 15 -22.63 -37.96 -12.67
N ALA A 16 -23.29 -38.51 -11.65
CA ALA A 16 -23.20 -38.04 -10.26
C ALA A 16 -21.92 -38.47 -9.52
N ILE A 17 -21.13 -39.39 -10.08
CA ILE A 17 -19.87 -39.88 -9.48
C ILE A 17 -18.64 -39.17 -10.09
N PHE A 18 -18.80 -38.41 -11.18
CA PHE A 18 -17.69 -37.73 -11.86
C PHE A 18 -17.55 -36.23 -11.52
N THR A 19 -18.36 -35.71 -10.60
CA THR A 19 -18.30 -34.32 -10.12
C THR A 19 -17.87 -34.20 -8.66
N THR A 20 -17.15 -35.19 -8.12
CA THR A 20 -16.42 -35.02 -6.85
C THR A 20 -15.30 -34.01 -7.08
N LEU A 21 -15.67 -32.77 -6.80
CA LEU A 21 -14.87 -31.58 -6.58
C LEU A 21 -13.51 -31.94 -5.93
N VAL A 22 -12.46 -31.99 -6.75
CA VAL A 22 -11.09 -31.93 -6.25
C VAL A 22 -10.89 -30.49 -5.78
N MET A 23 -11.19 -30.23 -4.51
CA MET A 23 -10.67 -29.03 -3.87
C MET A 23 -9.16 -29.23 -3.72
N PRO A 24 -8.31 -28.38 -4.30
CA PRO A 24 -6.90 -28.39 -3.93
C PRO A 24 -6.86 -28.05 -2.45
N ALA A 25 -6.44 -29.02 -1.62
CA ALA A 25 -6.01 -28.71 -0.27
C ALA A 25 -4.80 -27.81 -0.43
N THR A 26 -5.01 -26.50 -0.31
CA THR A 26 -3.94 -25.54 -0.11
C THR A 26 -3.35 -25.85 1.26
N GLY A 27 -2.39 -26.79 1.28
CA GLY A 27 -1.55 -27.03 2.44
C GLY A 27 -0.81 -25.74 2.73
N GLN A 28 -1.34 -24.95 3.66
CA GLN A 28 -0.62 -23.85 4.27
C GLN A 28 0.53 -24.50 5.05
N CYS A 29 1.71 -24.55 4.44
CA CYS A 29 2.92 -24.93 5.17
C CYS A 29 3.35 -23.69 5.97
N GLU A 30 2.89 -23.59 7.21
CA GLU A 30 3.35 -22.57 8.15
C GLU A 30 4.65 -23.07 8.80
N PHE A 31 5.76 -22.40 8.54
CA PHE A 31 7.01 -22.65 9.25
C PHE A 31 7.05 -21.83 10.54
N TYR A 32 7.45 -22.47 11.63
CA TYR A 32 7.57 -21.90 12.96
C TYR A 32 9.04 -21.84 13.36
N GLN A 33 9.48 -20.67 13.82
CA GLN A 33 10.81 -20.48 14.39
C GLN A 33 10.69 -20.30 15.91
N TYR A 34 11.54 -20.99 16.67
CA TYR A 34 11.67 -20.79 18.12
C TYR A 34 13.11 -20.94 18.59
N GLU A 35 13.45 -20.27 19.68
CA GLU A 35 14.72 -20.43 20.39
C GLU A 35 14.53 -21.43 21.54
N ASP A 36 15.37 -22.46 21.62
CA ASP A 36 15.29 -23.45 22.69
C ASP A 36 15.94 -22.98 24.00
N GLU A 37 15.87 -23.80 25.05
CA GLU A 37 16.43 -23.47 26.37
C GLU A 37 17.97 -23.30 26.36
N ASN A 38 18.65 -23.74 25.28
CA ASN A 38 20.08 -23.61 25.08
C ASN A 38 20.45 -22.42 24.17
N GLY A 39 19.46 -21.63 23.74
CA GLY A 39 19.65 -20.49 22.85
C GLY A 39 19.79 -20.84 21.37
N ALA A 40 19.52 -22.09 20.97
CA ALA A 40 19.59 -22.50 19.58
C ALA A 40 18.27 -22.21 18.85
N VAL A 41 18.38 -21.59 17.67
CA VAL A 41 17.23 -21.27 16.82
C VAL A 41 16.84 -22.51 16.00
N ASN A 42 15.62 -22.98 16.18
CA ASN A 42 15.05 -24.15 15.53
C ASN A 42 13.87 -23.76 14.62
N PHE A 43 13.71 -24.46 13.50
CA PHE A 43 12.62 -24.27 12.53
C PHE A 43 11.80 -25.57 12.40
N THR A 44 10.47 -25.48 12.44
CA THR A 44 9.59 -26.65 12.26
C THR A 44 8.29 -26.26 11.54
N ASP A 45 7.80 -27.16 10.70
CA ASP A 45 6.47 -27.12 10.07
C ASP A 45 5.35 -27.70 10.96
N ASP A 46 5.72 -28.29 12.11
CA ASP A 46 4.79 -28.88 13.08
C ASP A 46 4.74 -28.05 14.38
N PRO A 47 3.69 -27.24 14.59
CA PRO A 47 3.56 -26.42 15.80
C PRO A 47 3.40 -27.24 17.09
N GLY A 48 3.13 -28.55 16.99
CA GLY A 48 3.11 -29.48 18.11
C GLY A 48 4.49 -29.72 18.73
N LYS A 49 5.57 -29.55 17.95
CA LYS A 49 6.96 -29.75 18.40
C LYS A 49 7.53 -28.55 19.18
N ILE A 50 6.85 -27.41 19.15
CA ILE A 50 7.28 -26.21 19.88
C ILE A 50 6.98 -26.39 21.37
N PRO A 51 8.00 -26.34 22.25
CA PRO A 51 7.78 -26.45 23.69
C PRO A 51 6.72 -25.44 24.17
N LYS A 52 5.73 -25.92 24.94
CA LYS A 52 4.54 -25.13 25.34
C LYS A 52 4.87 -23.81 26.04
N LYS A 53 6.06 -23.69 26.66
CA LYS A 53 6.54 -22.47 27.33
C LYS A 53 6.88 -21.31 26.37
N LEU A 54 6.97 -21.55 25.06
CA LEU A 54 7.46 -20.57 24.08
C LEU A 54 6.41 -20.10 23.06
N LYS A 55 5.13 -20.44 23.27
CA LYS A 55 4.01 -20.03 22.40
C LYS A 55 3.67 -18.54 22.52
N LYS A 56 4.62 -17.63 22.26
CA LYS A 56 4.33 -16.24 21.91
C LYS A 56 4.24 -16.17 20.39
N LYS A 57 3.07 -15.81 19.88
CA LYS A 57 2.75 -15.71 18.44
C LYS A 57 3.75 -14.80 17.73
N HIS A 58 4.73 -15.37 17.04
CA HIS A 58 5.44 -14.71 15.97
C HIS A 58 4.85 -15.22 14.67
N LYS A 59 4.02 -14.39 14.02
CA LYS A 59 3.54 -14.66 12.67
C LYS A 59 4.69 -14.26 11.75
N VAL A 60 5.52 -15.23 11.37
CA VAL A 60 6.59 -15.01 10.39
C VAL A 60 5.92 -14.64 9.08
N ARG A 61 6.24 -13.43 8.60
CA ARG A 61 5.78 -12.83 7.35
C ARG A 61 6.26 -13.73 6.21
N SER A 62 5.35 -14.19 5.36
CA SER A 62 5.69 -14.99 4.18
C SER A 62 6.56 -14.17 3.22
N ASP A 63 7.62 -14.79 2.71
CA ASP A 63 8.69 -14.21 1.86
C ASP A 63 8.23 -13.74 0.45
N ASP A 64 6.94 -13.45 0.24
CA ASP A 64 6.40 -12.84 -0.99
C ASP A 64 6.59 -11.31 -1.03
N ASP A 65 7.14 -10.72 0.04
CA ASP A 65 7.16 -9.27 0.28
C ASP A 65 8.42 -8.55 -0.25
N ASP A 66 9.39 -9.30 -0.78
CA ASP A 66 10.69 -8.77 -1.24
C ASP A 66 10.72 -8.41 -2.73
N ASN A 67 9.58 -8.39 -3.43
CA ASN A 67 9.47 -7.68 -4.70
C ASN A 67 8.84 -6.30 -4.48
N PRO A 68 9.63 -5.19 -4.53
CA PRO A 68 9.10 -3.83 -4.42
C PRO A 68 7.99 -3.53 -5.45
N GLN A 69 8.00 -4.24 -6.59
CA GLN A 69 7.03 -4.12 -7.69
C GLN A 69 5.71 -4.87 -7.46
N ASN A 70 5.46 -5.44 -6.28
CA ASN A 70 4.15 -6.01 -5.93
C ASN A 70 3.65 -5.58 -4.55
N SER A 71 4.28 -4.56 -3.95
CA SER A 71 3.86 -4.12 -2.63
C SER A 71 2.47 -3.48 -2.68
N VAL A 72 1.60 -3.95 -1.77
CA VAL A 72 0.24 -3.42 -1.60
C VAL A 72 0.23 -2.53 -0.37
N MET A 73 -0.21 -1.29 -0.53
CA MET A 73 -0.36 -0.32 0.55
C MET A 73 -1.84 0.00 0.77
N ARG A 74 -2.29 0.04 2.03
CA ARG A 74 -3.63 0.52 2.35
C ARG A 74 -3.73 2.04 2.15
N VAL A 75 -4.87 2.46 1.61
CA VAL A 75 -5.22 3.87 1.41
C VAL A 75 -6.55 4.17 2.09
N ARG A 76 -6.87 5.46 2.24
CA ARG A 76 -8.20 5.90 2.67
C ARG A 76 -8.93 6.47 1.47
N ILE A 77 -10.14 6.00 1.21
CA ILE A 77 -11.00 6.54 0.16
C ILE A 77 -12.06 7.40 0.83
N LEU A 78 -12.06 8.70 0.51
CA LEU A 78 -13.04 9.66 1.03
C LEU A 78 -13.72 10.37 -0.13
N ARG A 79 -15.02 10.10 -0.33
CA ARG A 79 -15.77 10.53 -1.51
C ARG A 79 -15.02 10.06 -2.77
N ASN A 80 -14.59 10.99 -3.62
CA ASN A 80 -13.86 10.69 -4.87
C ASN A 80 -12.35 10.95 -4.74
N ARG A 81 -11.78 10.86 -3.52
CA ARG A 81 -10.37 11.12 -3.25
C ARG A 81 -9.71 9.91 -2.63
N VAL A 82 -8.51 9.60 -3.10
CA VAL A 82 -7.64 8.56 -2.56
C VAL A 82 -6.57 9.27 -1.72
N LEU A 83 -6.58 9.04 -0.41
CA LEU A 83 -5.58 9.57 0.51
C LEU A 83 -4.52 8.51 0.77
N LEU A 84 -3.27 8.88 0.53
CA LEU A 84 -2.10 8.04 0.67
C LEU A 84 -1.35 8.45 1.94
N PRO A 85 -1.00 7.51 2.84
CA PRO A 85 -0.04 7.80 3.88
C PRO A 85 1.32 8.06 3.23
N VAL A 86 1.93 9.19 3.60
CA VAL A 86 3.26 9.56 3.12
C VAL A 86 4.15 9.94 4.29
N THR A 87 5.44 9.82 4.09
CA THR A 87 6.46 10.38 4.97
C THR A 87 7.25 11.42 4.18
N LEU A 88 7.38 12.64 4.70
CA LEU A 88 8.19 13.70 4.12
C LEU A 88 9.35 14.04 5.04
N SER A 89 10.52 14.32 4.48
CA SER A 89 11.68 14.85 5.21
C SER A 89 12.11 16.19 4.66
N TYR A 90 12.41 17.12 5.56
CA TYR A 90 12.99 18.41 5.23
C TYR A 90 14.03 18.82 6.28
N ARG A 91 15.28 18.99 5.85
CA ARG A 91 16.43 19.30 6.71
C ARG A 91 16.51 18.38 7.94
N GLY A 92 16.30 17.08 7.72
CA GLY A 92 16.33 16.05 8.76
C GLY A 92 15.11 15.98 9.67
N ASN A 93 14.09 16.81 9.47
CA ASN A 93 12.80 16.70 10.17
C ASN A 93 11.86 15.81 9.36
N GLU A 94 11.44 14.68 9.94
CA GLU A 94 10.50 13.76 9.30
C GLU A 94 9.07 13.95 9.83
N VAL A 95 8.10 14.04 8.92
CA VAL A 95 6.67 14.12 9.26
C VAL A 95 5.87 13.12 8.44
N LYS A 96 4.97 12.39 9.11
CA LYS A 96 3.93 11.56 8.47
C LYS A 96 2.69 12.40 8.18
N ALA A 97 2.13 12.24 6.98
CA ALA A 97 0.97 13.00 6.51
C ALA A 97 0.08 12.14 5.59
N ASN A 98 -1.07 12.68 5.20
CA ASN A 98 -1.92 12.07 4.16
C ASN A 98 -2.07 13.02 2.96
N LEU A 99 -1.51 12.64 1.81
CA LEU A 99 -1.68 13.40 0.56
C LEU A 99 -2.78 12.78 -0.29
N VAL A 100 -3.48 13.62 -1.04
CA VAL A 100 -4.47 13.16 -2.03
C VAL A 100 -3.72 12.78 -3.31
N LEU A 101 -3.97 11.58 -3.84
CA LEU A 101 -3.50 11.18 -5.17
C LEU A 101 -4.14 12.10 -6.23
N ASP A 102 -3.33 12.85 -6.97
CA ASP A 102 -3.83 13.79 -7.99
C ASP A 102 -2.98 13.73 -9.26
N THR A 103 -3.45 12.96 -10.25
CA THR A 103 -2.79 12.85 -11.56
C THR A 103 -2.93 14.12 -12.41
N GLY A 104 -3.78 15.07 -12.01
CA GLY A 104 -3.95 16.36 -12.67
C GLY A 104 -2.97 17.43 -12.18
N ALA A 105 -2.28 17.19 -11.07
CA ALA A 105 -1.27 18.11 -10.53
C ALA A 105 0.11 17.80 -11.12
N GLU A 106 0.74 18.77 -11.79
CA GLU A 106 2.11 18.60 -12.31
C GLU A 106 3.13 18.46 -11.16
N VAL A 107 3.02 19.34 -10.16
CA VAL A 107 3.89 19.40 -8.98
C VAL A 107 3.07 19.05 -7.74
N SER A 108 3.64 18.21 -6.86
CA SER A 108 3.04 17.90 -5.57
C SER A 108 2.92 19.15 -4.70
N THR A 109 1.86 19.23 -3.90
CA THR A 109 1.63 20.37 -3.00
C THR A 109 1.60 19.90 -1.55
N ILE A 110 1.98 20.78 -0.64
CA ILE A 110 1.78 20.62 0.79
C ILE A 110 1.03 21.83 1.35
N SER A 111 0.21 21.61 2.36
CA SER A 111 -0.47 22.68 3.09
C SER A 111 0.52 23.47 3.94
N SER A 112 0.21 24.74 4.22
CA SER A 112 0.99 25.56 5.17
C SER A 112 1.09 24.93 6.56
N SER A 113 0.07 24.18 7.01
CA SER A 113 0.10 23.47 8.30
C SER A 113 1.06 22.28 8.29
N LEU A 114 1.11 21.52 7.18
CA LEU A 114 2.13 20.47 7.02
C LEU A 114 3.54 21.08 6.91
N ALA A 115 3.70 22.18 6.18
CA ALA A 115 4.97 22.90 6.08
C ALA A 115 5.46 23.35 7.47
N ALA A 116 4.58 23.91 8.30
CA ALA A 116 4.90 24.27 9.67
C ALA A 116 5.31 23.06 10.54
N ARG A 117 4.65 21.91 10.38
CA ARG A 117 5.02 20.66 11.07
C ARG A 117 6.41 20.16 10.63
N LEU A 118 6.77 20.35 9.37
CA LEU A 118 8.10 20.07 8.80
C LEU A 118 9.16 21.13 9.19
N ARG A 119 8.76 22.20 9.90
CA ARG A 119 9.61 23.35 10.24
C ARG A 119 10.15 24.09 9.02
N ILE A 120 9.40 24.06 7.92
CA ILE A 120 9.64 24.92 6.75
C ILE A 120 9.15 26.32 7.11
N ARG A 121 10.04 27.30 6.99
CA ARG A 121 9.71 28.71 7.23
C ARG A 121 9.56 29.45 5.88
N PRO A 122 8.87 30.60 5.84
CA PRO A 122 8.71 31.35 4.60
C PRO A 122 10.04 31.72 3.91
N GLU A 123 11.08 32.01 4.69
CA GLU A 123 12.42 32.30 4.17
C GLU A 123 13.15 31.10 3.55
N ASP A 124 12.64 29.89 3.80
CA ASP A 124 13.20 28.67 3.24
C ASP A 124 12.63 28.34 1.85
N ALA A 125 11.65 29.11 1.38
CA ALA A 125 10.92 28.84 0.14
C ALA A 125 11.22 29.88 -0.95
N ASP A 126 11.47 29.38 -2.16
CA ASP A 126 11.57 30.23 -3.34
C ASP A 126 10.19 30.73 -3.76
N LEU A 127 10.13 31.94 -4.29
CA LEU A 127 8.89 32.47 -4.84
C LEU A 127 8.46 31.63 -6.04
N ALA A 128 7.26 31.08 -5.98
CA ALA A 128 6.67 30.28 -7.03
C ALA A 128 5.24 30.72 -7.34
N TYR A 129 4.77 30.29 -8.49
CA TYR A 129 3.43 30.57 -8.99
C TYR A 129 2.72 29.23 -9.22
N ALA A 130 1.56 29.04 -8.59
CA ALA A 130 0.70 27.89 -8.84
C ALA A 130 -0.53 28.32 -9.65
N GLN A 131 -0.90 27.53 -10.66
CA GLN A 131 -2.10 27.73 -11.46
C GLN A 131 -2.90 26.43 -11.51
N GLY A 132 -4.19 26.50 -11.18
CA GLY A 132 -5.11 25.35 -11.22
C GLY A 132 -6.27 25.57 -12.19
N ILE A 133 -7.09 24.53 -12.37
CA ILE A 133 -8.18 24.48 -13.37
C ILE A 133 -9.29 25.53 -13.15
N GLY A 134 -9.33 26.25 -12.01
CA GLY A 134 -10.40 27.22 -11.72
C GLY A 134 -10.00 28.50 -10.95
N SER A 135 -8.72 28.73 -10.71
CA SER A 135 -8.25 29.88 -9.92
C SER A 135 -6.95 30.38 -10.53
N GLY A 136 -6.87 31.68 -10.78
CA GLY A 136 -5.71 32.34 -11.36
C GLY A 136 -4.41 32.09 -10.60
N ILE A 137 -3.33 32.67 -11.11
CA ILE A 137 -1.97 32.49 -10.60
C ILE A 137 -1.92 32.87 -9.10
N GLN A 138 -1.61 31.90 -8.24
CA GLN A 138 -1.38 32.12 -6.81
C GLN A 138 0.12 32.16 -6.53
N VAL A 139 0.57 33.22 -5.86
CA VAL A 139 1.94 33.31 -5.32
C VAL A 139 2.07 32.32 -4.16
N THR A 140 3.09 31.49 -4.19
CA THR A 140 3.30 30.35 -3.29
C THR A 140 4.79 30.17 -3.02
N GLY A 141 5.14 29.45 -1.95
CA GLY A 141 6.51 29.02 -1.70
C GLY A 141 6.80 27.69 -2.41
N ARG A 142 7.95 27.57 -3.09
CA ARG A 142 8.51 26.30 -3.56
C ARG A 142 9.62 25.86 -2.63
N VAL A 143 9.59 24.59 -2.22
CA VAL A 143 10.59 24.01 -1.32
C VAL A 143 11.02 22.66 -1.85
N SER A 144 12.32 22.37 -1.78
CA SER A 144 12.86 21.04 -2.08
C SER A 144 12.94 20.20 -0.81
N LEU A 145 12.35 19.01 -0.84
CA LEU A 145 12.37 18.05 0.27
C LEU A 145 13.63 17.18 0.20
N ASP A 146 14.16 16.75 1.36
CA ASP A 146 15.22 15.74 1.38
C ASP A 146 14.71 14.45 0.75
N TYR A 147 13.49 14.02 1.13
CA TYR A 147 12.77 12.95 0.45
C TYR A 147 11.27 12.96 0.73
N MET A 148 10.54 12.26 -0.14
CA MET A 148 9.18 11.80 0.07
C MET A 148 9.13 10.28 -0.09
N LEU A 149 8.50 9.58 0.85
CA LEU A 149 8.29 8.14 0.85
C LEU A 149 6.79 7.84 0.81
N VAL A 150 6.37 7.07 -0.20
CA VAL A 150 4.99 6.61 -0.42
C VAL A 150 5.01 5.11 -0.73
N GLY A 151 4.54 4.30 0.20
CA GLY A 151 4.72 2.84 0.12
C GLY A 151 6.21 2.48 0.06
N PRO A 152 6.67 1.67 -0.91
CA PRO A 152 8.09 1.35 -1.11
C PRO A 152 8.84 2.48 -1.85
N ASN A 153 8.13 3.46 -2.40
CA ASN A 153 8.70 4.42 -3.35
C ASN A 153 9.24 5.62 -2.60
N ARG A 154 10.56 5.77 -2.60
CA ARG A 154 11.26 6.93 -2.07
C ARG A 154 11.80 7.76 -3.21
N LYS A 155 11.53 9.07 -3.19
CA LYS A 155 12.14 10.05 -4.09
C LYS A 155 12.83 11.13 -3.28
N TYR A 156 14.04 11.49 -3.69
CA TYR A 156 14.87 12.53 -3.08
C TYR A 156 14.76 13.84 -3.86
N ASP A 157 15.19 14.94 -3.24
CA ASP A 157 15.36 16.27 -3.87
C ASP A 157 14.13 16.71 -4.67
N MET A 158 12.96 16.46 -4.09
CA MET A 158 11.67 16.59 -4.74
C MET A 158 11.03 17.92 -4.36
N ASP A 159 10.69 18.71 -5.37
CA ASP A 159 10.05 20.01 -5.14
C ASP A 159 8.57 19.86 -4.80
N VAL A 160 8.13 20.65 -3.82
CA VAL A 160 6.73 20.81 -3.43
C VAL A 160 6.35 22.28 -3.38
N ILE A 161 5.08 22.54 -3.62
CA ILE A 161 4.48 23.87 -3.57
C ILE A 161 3.66 24.02 -2.28
N VAL A 162 3.93 25.04 -1.50
CA VAL A 162 3.26 25.33 -0.23
C VAL A 162 2.00 26.17 -0.47
N VAL A 163 0.83 25.53 -0.42
CA VAL A 163 -0.47 26.17 -0.66
C VAL A 163 -1.28 26.32 0.63
N GLU A 164 -2.26 27.23 0.62
CA GLU A 164 -3.26 27.27 1.70
C GLU A 164 -4.09 25.98 1.72
N SER A 165 -4.41 25.48 2.92
CA SER A 165 -5.02 24.16 3.06
C SER A 165 -6.47 24.13 2.55
N GLY A 166 -6.74 23.23 1.61
CA GLY A 166 -8.09 22.86 1.17
C GLY A 166 -8.71 21.71 1.98
N GLY A 167 -8.30 21.50 3.24
CA GLY A 167 -8.80 20.45 4.13
C GLY A 167 -8.04 19.11 4.08
N TYR A 168 -6.86 19.09 3.47
CA TYR A 168 -5.94 17.94 3.42
C TYR A 168 -4.49 18.41 3.60
N ASP A 169 -3.57 17.48 3.89
CA ASP A 169 -2.16 17.83 4.08
C ASP A 169 -1.49 18.26 2.76
N GLY A 170 -2.05 17.90 1.59
CA GLY A 170 -1.57 18.31 0.27
C GLY A 170 -1.99 17.35 -0.86
N LEU A 171 -1.38 17.52 -2.04
CA LEU A 171 -1.59 16.72 -3.25
C LEU A 171 -0.31 15.97 -3.62
N LEU A 172 -0.42 14.71 -4.01
CA LEU A 172 0.65 13.93 -4.62
C LEU A 172 0.51 14.01 -6.14
N GLY A 173 1.39 14.78 -6.76
CA GLY A 173 1.35 15.11 -8.18
C GLY A 173 2.29 14.26 -9.04
N MET A 174 2.34 14.61 -10.33
CA MET A 174 3.05 13.86 -11.37
C MET A 174 4.57 13.90 -11.25
N ASN A 175 5.15 14.91 -10.60
CA ASN A 175 6.57 14.88 -10.24
C ASN A 175 6.96 13.68 -9.36
N PHE A 176 6.03 13.17 -8.54
CA PHE A 176 6.18 11.89 -7.87
C PHE A 176 5.69 10.72 -8.75
N LEU A 177 4.46 10.81 -9.27
CA LEU A 177 3.72 9.67 -9.81
C LEU A 177 4.19 9.16 -11.18
N ARG A 178 4.74 10.03 -12.04
CA ARG A 178 4.89 9.73 -13.48
C ARG A 178 5.80 8.54 -13.81
N GLU A 179 6.71 8.18 -12.92
CA GLU A 179 7.66 7.08 -13.09
C GLU A 179 7.19 5.78 -12.44
N LEU A 180 6.04 5.81 -11.76
CA LEU A 180 5.51 4.69 -11.03
C LEU A 180 4.36 4.08 -11.81
N ARG A 181 4.36 2.75 -11.89
CA ARG A 181 3.16 1.98 -12.22
C ARG A 181 2.41 1.70 -10.93
N TYR A 182 1.10 1.91 -10.94
CA TYR A 182 0.27 1.62 -9.79
C TYR A 182 -1.18 1.36 -10.21
N HIS A 183 -1.88 0.60 -9.37
CA HIS A 183 -3.30 0.34 -9.50
C HIS A 183 -4.01 0.62 -8.18
N VAL A 184 -5.06 1.45 -8.21
CA VAL A 184 -5.91 1.69 -7.04
C VAL A 184 -7.12 0.77 -7.11
N ASP A 185 -7.27 -0.07 -6.09
CA ASP A 185 -8.46 -0.89 -5.90
C ASP A 185 -9.39 -0.22 -4.87
N PHE A 186 -10.52 0.28 -5.37
CA PHE A 186 -11.53 0.95 -4.56
C PHE A 186 -12.33 0.00 -3.67
N ASN A 187 -12.44 -1.27 -4.03
CA ASN A 187 -13.16 -2.27 -3.23
C ASN A 187 -12.36 -2.65 -1.98
N THR A 188 -11.04 -2.81 -2.14
CA THR A 188 -10.16 -3.18 -1.03
C THR A 188 -9.52 -1.99 -0.33
N SER A 189 -9.70 -0.76 -0.85
CA SER A 189 -9.03 0.45 -0.36
C SER A 189 -7.51 0.27 -0.33
N THR A 190 -6.95 -0.21 -1.44
CA THR A 190 -5.51 -0.43 -1.59
C THR A 190 -4.95 0.22 -2.84
N ILE A 191 -3.64 0.49 -2.80
CA ILE A 191 -2.83 0.78 -3.98
C ILE A 191 -1.77 -0.31 -4.10
N LYS A 192 -1.71 -0.95 -5.27
CA LYS A 192 -0.64 -1.86 -5.66
C LYS A 192 0.39 -1.05 -6.45
N TRP A 193 1.66 -1.18 -6.10
CA TRP A 193 2.77 -0.60 -6.86
C TRP A 193 3.34 -1.65 -7.81
N GLY A 194 3.73 -1.25 -9.03
CA GLY A 194 4.22 -2.14 -10.09
C GLY A 194 3.12 -2.71 -10.99
N ASP A 195 3.48 -3.73 -11.77
CA ASP A 195 2.61 -4.44 -12.73
C ASP A 195 1.77 -5.54 -12.03
#